data_AF-A0A7M3MYJ9-F1
#
_entry.id   AF-A0A7M3MYJ9-F1
#
_cell.length_a   1.000
_cell.length_b   1.000
_cell.length_c   1.000
_cell.angle_alpha   90.00
_cell.angle_beta   90.00
_cell.angle_gamma   90.00
#
_symmetry.space_group_name_H-M   'P 1'
#
loop_
_entity.id
_entity.type
_entity.pdbx_description
1 polymer ?
#
loop_
_entity_poly.entity_id
_entity_poly.type
_entity_poly.pdbx_seq_one_letter_code
_entity_poly.pdbx_strand_id
1 'polypeptide(L)'
;MKLNLTKDLCFLDIEATGLHVIRDRIIQLGMLKYSPGKSEPEVLDILVNPGKPISKEAIQVHGITEDVVAEKPSFSEYADEVMEFIGEADLAGYNISGYDLPMLMEELYRAGHELNMENRKLVDVQRIFYKMEPRNLAAAYRFYCGKNMEQSHEAMADVRATAEVLMGQLEKYDGVNLETDDGKVIEQPVQNDVEALHDFTRDYNMIDATRRLKYNHKGEVVFNFGKYAGKPAAPILSKDKNYYNWIMQKDFSYQVKTMVKKLVNEYRENNEE
;
A
#
# COMPACT_ATOMS: atom_id res chain seq x y z
N MET A 1 -19.11 -2.82 -23.48
CA MET A 1 -18.03 -3.78 -23.85
C MET A 1 -18.28 -5.06 -23.04
N LYS A 2 -18.05 -6.26 -23.59
CA LYS A 2 -18.23 -7.54 -22.87
C LYS A 2 -16.88 -8.26 -22.79
N LEU A 3 -16.63 -9.00 -21.70
CA LEU A 3 -15.44 -9.85 -21.58
C LEU A 3 -15.51 -10.95 -22.66
N ASN A 4 -14.39 -11.15 -23.36
CA ASN A 4 -14.25 -12.24 -24.31
C ASN A 4 -13.66 -13.47 -23.59
N LEU A 5 -14.53 -14.35 -23.13
CA LEU A 5 -14.17 -15.46 -22.26
C LEU A 5 -14.26 -16.80 -22.99
N THR A 6 -13.25 -17.65 -22.80
CA THR A 6 -13.28 -19.07 -23.18
C THR A 6 -13.45 -20.00 -21.98
N LYS A 7 -13.29 -19.47 -20.77
CA LYS A 7 -13.44 -20.10 -19.45
C LYS A 7 -14.11 -19.07 -18.53
N ASP A 8 -14.81 -19.52 -17.50
CA ASP A 8 -15.37 -18.63 -16.49
C ASP A 8 -14.27 -17.79 -15.83
N LEU A 9 -14.59 -16.54 -15.49
CA LEU A 9 -13.72 -15.63 -14.76
C LEU A 9 -14.44 -15.19 -13.49
N CYS A 10 -13.92 -15.58 -12.34
CA CYS A 10 -14.46 -15.25 -11.04
C CYS A 10 -13.64 -14.13 -10.39
N PHE A 11 -14.28 -12.99 -10.19
CA PHE A 11 -13.76 -11.90 -9.40
C PHE A 11 -14.03 -12.17 -7.92
N LEU A 12 -13.11 -11.81 -7.04
CA LEU A 12 -13.30 -11.90 -5.60
C LEU A 12 -12.61 -10.77 -4.85
N ASP A 13 -13.14 -10.48 -3.67
CA ASP A 13 -12.65 -9.51 -2.70
C ASP A 13 -12.98 -10.01 -1.28
N ILE A 14 -12.08 -9.76 -0.32
CA ILE A 14 -12.19 -10.27 1.05
C ILE A 14 -12.06 -9.15 2.07
N GLU A 15 -13.00 -9.13 3.01
CA GLU A 15 -12.81 -8.48 4.30
C GLU A 15 -12.42 -9.52 5.35
N ALA A 16 -11.47 -9.18 6.21
CA ALA A 16 -10.90 -10.11 7.18
C ALA A 16 -10.66 -9.47 8.55
N THR A 17 -10.36 -10.30 9.55
CA THR A 17 -10.03 -9.84 10.91
C THR A 17 -8.75 -9.00 11.00
N GLY A 18 -7.94 -8.97 9.94
CA GLY A 18 -6.66 -8.27 9.87
C GLY A 18 -5.87 -8.62 8.60
N LEU A 19 -4.64 -8.11 8.49
CA LEU A 19 -3.83 -8.20 7.26
C LEU A 19 -2.93 -9.45 7.18
N HIS A 20 -2.90 -10.32 8.20
CA HIS A 20 -1.99 -11.46 8.22
C HIS A 20 -2.66 -12.73 7.67
N VAL A 21 -2.42 -13.04 6.39
CA VAL A 21 -2.97 -14.20 5.64
C VAL A 21 -3.03 -15.52 6.44
N ILE A 22 -1.99 -15.87 7.19
CA ILE A 22 -1.94 -17.16 7.93
C ILE A 22 -2.74 -17.13 9.26
N ARG A 23 -2.96 -15.96 9.87
CA ARG A 23 -3.48 -15.84 11.25
C ARG A 23 -4.86 -15.20 11.32
N ASP A 24 -5.18 -14.37 10.34
CA ASP A 24 -6.46 -13.69 10.23
C ASP A 24 -7.46 -14.54 9.46
N ARG A 25 -8.73 -14.23 9.65
CA ARG A 25 -9.86 -15.02 9.18
C ARG A 25 -10.75 -14.14 8.32
N ILE A 26 -11.37 -14.73 7.31
CA ILE A 26 -12.35 -14.07 6.46
C ILE A 26 -13.60 -13.74 7.30
N ILE A 27 -14.13 -12.52 7.13
CA ILE A 27 -15.41 -12.08 7.72
C ILE A 27 -16.44 -11.72 6.66
N GLN A 28 -16.01 -11.37 5.45
CA GLN A 28 -16.86 -11.25 4.27
C GLN A 28 -16.11 -11.76 3.04
N LEU A 29 -16.82 -12.46 2.16
CA LEU A 29 -16.31 -12.86 0.85
C LEU A 29 -17.34 -12.47 -0.21
N GLY A 30 -16.96 -11.51 -1.06
CA GLY A 30 -17.72 -11.13 -2.25
C GLY A 30 -17.12 -11.78 -3.48
N MET A 31 -17.97 -12.37 -4.33
CA MET A 31 -17.56 -13.01 -5.58
C MET A 31 -18.52 -12.70 -6.72
N LEU A 32 -17.96 -12.50 -7.91
CA LEU A 32 -18.70 -12.20 -9.14
C LEU A 32 -18.15 -13.04 -10.28
N LYS A 33 -18.94 -13.97 -10.81
CA LYS A 33 -18.49 -14.92 -11.84
C LYS A 33 -19.14 -14.62 -13.19
N TYR A 34 -18.31 -14.35 -14.18
CA TYR A 34 -18.72 -14.21 -15.57
C TYR A 34 -18.44 -15.51 -16.32
N SER A 35 -19.46 -16.06 -16.99
CA SER A 35 -19.31 -17.23 -17.85
C SER A 35 -19.39 -16.85 -19.35
N PRO A 36 -18.71 -17.59 -20.24
CA PRO A 36 -18.82 -17.39 -21.69
C PRO A 36 -20.28 -17.39 -22.18
N GLY A 37 -20.64 -16.38 -22.96
CA GLY A 37 -21.97 -16.29 -23.59
C GLY A 37 -23.12 -15.86 -22.67
N LYS A 38 -22.91 -15.73 -21.35
CA LYS A 38 -23.90 -15.17 -20.43
C LYS A 38 -23.83 -13.64 -20.42
N SER A 39 -24.97 -12.97 -20.28
CA SER A 39 -25.04 -11.51 -20.22
C SER A 39 -24.78 -10.97 -18.82
N GLU A 40 -25.32 -11.64 -17.81
CA GLU A 40 -25.21 -11.25 -16.40
C GLU A 40 -24.28 -12.21 -15.66
N PRO A 41 -23.46 -11.70 -14.73
CA PRO A 41 -22.65 -12.54 -13.86
C PRO A 41 -23.49 -13.20 -12.75
N GLU A 42 -22.99 -14.32 -12.24
CA GLU A 42 -23.45 -14.91 -10.99
C GLU A 42 -22.78 -14.19 -9.81
N VAL A 43 -23.47 -14.08 -8.68
CA VAL A 43 -23.01 -13.37 -7.48
C VAL A 43 -23.06 -14.32 -6.29
N LEU A 44 -22.00 -14.30 -5.47
CA LEU A 44 -21.98 -14.87 -4.13
C LEU A 44 -21.46 -13.79 -3.18
N ASP A 45 -22.20 -13.47 -2.13
CA ASP A 45 -21.82 -12.47 -1.12
C ASP A 45 -22.20 -13.02 0.25
N ILE A 46 -21.20 -13.39 1.04
CA ILE A 46 -21.38 -14.07 2.31
C ILE A 46 -20.68 -13.31 3.44
N LEU A 47 -21.36 -13.23 4.58
CA LEU A 47 -20.75 -12.82 5.85
C LEU A 47 -20.45 -14.06 6.67
N VAL A 48 -19.31 -14.05 7.35
CA VAL A 48 -18.75 -15.20 8.04
C VAL A 48 -18.47 -14.85 9.49
N ASN A 49 -18.87 -15.71 10.43
CA ASN A 49 -18.38 -15.63 11.80
C ASN A 49 -16.94 -16.16 11.85
N PRO A 50 -15.93 -15.31 12.13
CA PRO A 50 -14.53 -15.72 12.12
C PRO A 50 -14.13 -16.57 13.35
N GLY A 51 -14.99 -16.66 14.38
CA GLY A 51 -14.70 -17.35 15.63
C GLY A 51 -13.56 -16.71 16.45
N LYS A 52 -13.15 -15.48 16.13
CA LYS A 52 -12.09 -14.73 16.81
C LYS A 52 -12.38 -13.20 16.77
N PRO A 53 -11.72 -12.41 17.63
CA PRO A 53 -11.85 -10.94 17.60
C PRO A 53 -11.36 -10.32 16.28
N ILE A 54 -11.93 -9.18 15.92
CA ILE A 54 -11.59 -8.40 14.73
C ILE A 54 -10.63 -7.26 15.11
N SER A 55 -9.68 -7.01 14.22
CA SER A 55 -8.92 -5.76 14.08
C SER A 55 -9.61 -4.48 14.50
N LYS A 56 -9.12 -3.65 15.43
CA LYS A 56 -9.63 -2.26 15.48
C LYS A 56 -9.33 -1.53 14.18
N GLU A 57 -8.13 -1.76 13.64
CA GLU A 57 -7.68 -1.23 12.36
C GLU A 57 -8.53 -1.79 11.20
N ALA A 58 -8.87 -3.09 11.22
CA ALA A 58 -9.73 -3.69 10.22
C ALA A 58 -11.16 -3.09 10.28
N ILE A 59 -11.75 -2.99 11.48
CA ILE A 59 -13.05 -2.35 11.68
C ILE A 59 -13.05 -0.91 11.16
N GLN A 60 -11.97 -0.16 11.34
CA GLN A 60 -11.87 1.21 10.80
C GLN A 60 -11.88 1.26 9.26
N VAL A 61 -11.39 0.21 8.60
CA VAL A 61 -11.35 0.14 7.13
C VAL A 61 -12.70 -0.28 6.58
N HIS A 62 -13.25 -1.42 7.02
CA HIS A 62 -14.44 -2.02 6.40
C HIS A 62 -15.74 -1.84 7.21
N GLY A 63 -15.65 -1.38 8.46
CA GLY A 63 -16.83 -1.07 9.30
C GLY A 63 -17.61 -2.28 9.85
N ILE A 64 -17.13 -3.50 9.63
CA ILE A 64 -17.81 -4.74 10.06
C ILE A 64 -17.38 -5.07 11.48
N THR A 65 -18.30 -4.98 12.43
CA THR A 65 -18.05 -5.29 13.84
C THR A 65 -18.35 -6.75 14.15
N GLU A 66 -17.88 -7.24 15.29
CA GLU A 66 -18.15 -8.59 15.77
C GLU A 66 -19.66 -8.88 15.86
N ASP A 67 -20.46 -7.90 16.28
CA ASP A 67 -21.92 -8.05 16.41
C ASP A 67 -22.60 -8.32 15.05
N VAL A 68 -22.05 -7.79 13.95
CA VAL A 68 -22.60 -7.99 12.59
C VAL A 68 -22.44 -9.44 12.13
N VAL A 69 -21.34 -10.09 12.56
CA VAL A 69 -20.97 -11.44 12.13
C VAL A 69 -21.23 -12.53 13.16
N ALA A 70 -21.60 -12.17 14.40
CA ALA A 70 -21.75 -13.11 15.51
C ALA A 70 -22.71 -14.29 15.22
N GLU A 71 -23.84 -14.01 14.57
CA GLU A 71 -24.86 -15.02 14.25
C GLU A 71 -24.73 -15.58 12.82
N LYS A 72 -23.62 -15.30 12.13
CA LYS A 72 -23.36 -15.80 10.78
C LYS A 72 -22.72 -17.20 10.84
N PRO A 73 -22.88 -18.03 9.79
CA PRO A 73 -22.17 -19.30 9.72
C PRO A 73 -20.64 -19.10 9.71
N SER A 74 -19.93 -20.13 10.13
CA SER A 74 -18.47 -20.20 9.99
C SER A 74 -18.08 -20.40 8.52
N PHE A 75 -16.83 -20.08 8.17
CA PHE A 75 -16.36 -20.28 6.78
C PHE A 75 -16.48 -21.74 6.34
N SER A 76 -16.24 -22.68 7.25
CA SER A 76 -16.32 -24.12 6.95
C SER A 76 -17.71 -24.56 6.49
N GLU A 77 -18.77 -23.85 6.89
CA GLU A 77 -20.15 -24.13 6.47
C GLU A 77 -20.43 -23.61 5.05
N TYR A 78 -19.67 -22.63 4.58
CA TYR A 78 -19.74 -22.08 3.22
C TYR A 78 -18.70 -22.69 2.27
N ALA A 79 -17.73 -23.45 2.76
CA ALA A 79 -16.57 -23.86 1.97
C ALA A 79 -16.94 -24.68 0.72
N ASP A 80 -17.91 -25.59 0.84
CA ASP A 80 -18.44 -26.35 -0.31
C ASP A 80 -19.10 -25.43 -1.35
N GLU A 81 -19.94 -24.49 -0.92
CA GLU A 81 -20.61 -23.52 -1.79
C GLU A 81 -19.60 -22.62 -2.51
N VAL A 82 -18.58 -22.14 -1.79
CA VAL A 82 -17.51 -21.31 -2.35
C VAL A 82 -16.71 -22.10 -3.39
N MET A 83 -16.35 -23.36 -3.11
CA MET A 83 -15.63 -24.21 -4.05
C MET A 83 -16.46 -24.53 -5.30
N GLU A 84 -17.75 -24.81 -5.13
CA GLU A 84 -18.68 -25.03 -6.26
C GLU A 84 -18.87 -23.75 -7.08
N PHE A 85 -19.01 -22.60 -6.43
CA PHE A 85 -19.13 -21.31 -7.10
C PHE A 85 -17.90 -21.00 -7.94
N ILE A 86 -16.70 -21.20 -7.39
CA ILE A 86 -15.43 -21.05 -8.14
C ILE A 86 -15.36 -22.06 -9.29
N GLY A 87 -15.76 -23.32 -9.04
CA GLY A 87 -15.72 -24.38 -10.03
C GLY A 87 -14.35 -24.44 -10.70
N GLU A 88 -14.29 -24.44 -12.04
CA GLU A 88 -13.05 -24.37 -12.82
C GLU A 88 -12.65 -22.94 -13.24
N ALA A 89 -13.30 -21.89 -12.74
CA ALA A 89 -13.04 -20.52 -13.20
C ALA A 89 -11.56 -20.08 -13.05
N ASP A 90 -11.10 -19.26 -14.00
CA ASP A 90 -9.95 -18.38 -13.78
C ASP A 90 -10.33 -17.34 -12.71
N LEU A 91 -9.35 -16.78 -12.02
CA LEU A 91 -9.59 -15.85 -10.91
C LEU A 91 -9.15 -14.42 -11.24
N ALA A 92 -9.85 -13.44 -10.68
CA ALA A 92 -9.53 -12.02 -10.85
C ALA A 92 -9.83 -11.21 -9.58
N GLY A 93 -9.17 -10.07 -9.44
CA GLY A 93 -9.43 -9.11 -8.36
C GLY A 93 -8.42 -7.97 -8.38
N TYR A 94 -8.52 -7.05 -7.42
CA TYR A 94 -7.61 -5.91 -7.31
C TYR A 94 -6.58 -6.18 -6.22
N ASN A 95 -5.29 -6.34 -6.57
CA ASN A 95 -4.26 -6.84 -5.64
C ASN A 95 -4.54 -8.27 -5.10
N ILE A 96 -5.37 -9.03 -5.81
CA ILE A 96 -5.75 -10.40 -5.45
C ILE A 96 -4.54 -11.31 -5.19
N SER A 97 -3.45 -11.13 -5.94
CA SER A 97 -2.25 -11.94 -5.79
C SER A 97 -1.46 -11.61 -4.52
N GLY A 98 -1.65 -10.42 -3.97
CA GLY A 98 -0.98 -9.93 -2.78
C GLY A 98 -1.71 -10.24 -1.48
N TYR A 99 -3.03 -10.48 -1.52
CA TYR A 99 -3.83 -10.63 -0.31
C TYR A 99 -4.98 -11.65 -0.42
N ASP A 100 -5.98 -11.39 -1.27
CA ASP A 100 -7.25 -12.12 -1.24
C ASP A 100 -7.11 -13.60 -1.60
N LEU A 101 -6.38 -13.91 -2.68
CA LEU A 101 -6.19 -15.31 -3.07
C LEU A 101 -5.41 -16.10 -2.01
N PRO A 102 -4.26 -15.63 -1.48
CA PRO A 102 -3.61 -16.28 -0.36
C PRO A 102 -4.51 -16.46 0.86
N MET A 103 -5.32 -15.46 1.22
CA MET A 103 -6.27 -15.53 2.35
C MET A 103 -7.33 -16.61 2.12
N LEU A 104 -7.92 -16.64 0.93
CA LEU A 104 -8.93 -17.63 0.53
C LEU A 104 -8.36 -19.06 0.56
N MET A 105 -7.15 -19.26 0.02
CA MET A 105 -6.49 -20.56 0.00
C MET A 105 -6.25 -21.09 1.43
N GLU A 106 -5.77 -20.23 2.34
CA GLU A 106 -5.57 -20.61 3.74
C GLU A 106 -6.89 -20.92 4.45
N GLU A 107 -7.95 -20.15 4.19
CA GLU A 107 -9.25 -20.36 4.83
C GLU A 107 -9.95 -21.62 4.31
N LEU A 108 -9.86 -21.90 3.01
CA LEU A 108 -10.30 -23.16 2.41
C LEU A 108 -9.52 -24.34 2.97
N TYR A 109 -8.19 -24.21 3.12
CA TYR A 109 -7.35 -25.27 3.69
C TYR A 109 -7.76 -25.60 5.14
N ARG A 110 -8.07 -24.60 5.96
CA ARG A 110 -8.61 -24.80 7.32
C ARG A 110 -9.96 -25.52 7.32
N ALA A 111 -10.77 -25.32 6.28
CA ALA A 111 -12.04 -26.01 6.08
C ALA A 111 -11.90 -27.40 5.40
N GLY A 112 -10.68 -27.85 5.10
CA GLY A 112 -10.43 -29.16 4.48
C GLY A 112 -10.49 -29.17 2.94
N HIS A 113 -10.47 -27.99 2.31
CA HIS A 113 -10.47 -27.85 0.86
C HIS A 113 -9.12 -27.35 0.33
N GLU A 114 -8.78 -27.74 -0.89
CA GLU A 114 -7.59 -27.25 -1.58
C GLU A 114 -7.99 -26.56 -2.89
N LEU A 115 -7.67 -25.27 -3.02
CA LEU A 115 -7.86 -24.52 -4.26
C LEU A 115 -6.62 -24.64 -5.15
N ASN A 116 -6.71 -25.50 -6.17
CA ASN A 116 -5.62 -25.71 -7.12
C ASN A 116 -5.58 -24.62 -8.21
N MET A 117 -4.42 -23.97 -8.35
CA MET A 117 -4.16 -22.89 -9.31
C MET A 117 -3.42 -23.33 -10.59
N GLU A 118 -2.97 -24.57 -10.71
CA GLU A 118 -2.13 -25.08 -11.81
C GLU A 118 -2.74 -24.85 -13.20
N ASN A 119 -4.06 -25.00 -13.32
CA ASN A 119 -4.80 -24.84 -14.58
C ASN A 119 -5.71 -23.59 -14.60
N ARG A 120 -5.40 -22.60 -13.76
CA ARG A 120 -6.14 -21.34 -13.67
C ARG A 120 -5.24 -20.17 -14.01
N LYS A 121 -5.82 -19.20 -14.71
CA LYS A 121 -5.22 -17.88 -14.87
C LYS A 121 -5.61 -17.01 -13.69
N LEU A 122 -4.70 -16.11 -13.33
CA LEU A 122 -4.94 -15.09 -12.33
C LEU A 122 -4.80 -13.71 -12.98
N VAL A 123 -5.86 -12.92 -12.92
CA VAL A 123 -5.90 -11.54 -13.44
C VAL A 123 -5.90 -10.56 -12.27
N ASP A 124 -4.77 -9.90 -12.06
CA ASP A 124 -4.65 -8.86 -11.03
C ASP A 124 -4.83 -7.48 -11.68
N VAL A 125 -5.96 -6.84 -11.39
CA VAL A 125 -6.35 -5.56 -11.97
C VAL A 125 -5.41 -4.43 -11.53
N GLN A 126 -4.88 -4.47 -10.30
CA GLN A 126 -3.92 -3.48 -9.82
C GLN A 126 -2.62 -3.55 -10.64
N ARG A 127 -2.15 -4.76 -10.95
CA ARG A 127 -0.94 -4.94 -11.76
C ARG A 127 -1.12 -4.41 -13.19
N ILE A 128 -2.33 -4.54 -13.76
CA ILE A 128 -2.65 -3.92 -15.05
C ILE A 128 -2.54 -2.40 -14.93
N PHE A 129 -3.19 -1.80 -13.92
CA PHE A 129 -3.14 -0.36 -13.68
C PHE A 129 -1.70 0.16 -13.57
N TYR A 130 -0.85 -0.45 -12.74
CA TYR A 130 0.54 0.01 -12.57
C TYR A 130 1.41 -0.17 -13.82
N LYS A 131 1.12 -1.17 -14.66
CA LYS A 131 1.83 -1.37 -15.93
C LYS A 131 1.41 -0.35 -16.99
N MET A 132 0.12 -0.03 -17.04
CA MET A 132 -0.45 0.90 -18.03
C MET A 132 -0.29 2.36 -17.64
N GLU A 133 -0.26 2.66 -16.33
CA GLU A 133 -0.14 4.00 -15.75
C GLU A 133 1.13 4.13 -14.89
N PRO A 134 2.33 4.06 -15.49
CA PRO A 134 3.57 4.06 -14.73
C PRO A 134 3.82 5.41 -14.05
N ARG A 135 4.39 5.37 -12.83
CA ARG A 135 4.75 6.55 -12.05
C ARG A 135 6.21 6.96 -12.31
N ASN A 136 6.49 7.42 -13.53
CA ASN A 136 7.81 7.91 -13.94
C ASN A 136 7.71 9.26 -14.68
N LEU A 137 8.86 9.91 -14.91
CA LEU A 137 8.91 11.24 -15.53
C LEU A 137 8.28 11.25 -16.94
N ALA A 138 8.50 10.21 -17.76
CA ALA A 138 7.94 10.14 -19.10
C ALA A 138 6.41 10.10 -19.10
N ALA A 139 5.81 9.37 -18.15
CA ALA A 139 4.37 9.32 -17.96
C ALA A 139 3.83 10.66 -17.44
N ALA A 140 4.51 11.27 -16.47
CA ALA A 140 4.14 12.59 -15.97
C ALA A 140 4.19 13.66 -17.08
N TYR A 141 5.25 13.66 -17.88
CA TYR A 141 5.42 14.61 -18.99
C TYR A 141 4.34 14.44 -20.06
N ARG A 142 3.95 13.19 -20.35
CA ARG A 142 2.79 12.92 -21.21
C ARG A 142 1.49 13.42 -20.61
N PHE A 143 1.26 13.16 -19.33
CA PHE A 143 0.00 13.46 -18.65
C PHE A 143 -0.22 14.95 -18.41
N TYR A 144 0.81 15.67 -17.99
CA TYR A 144 0.72 17.11 -17.68
C TYR A 144 1.02 18.00 -18.88
N CYS A 145 1.91 17.58 -19.79
CA CYS A 145 2.37 18.43 -20.89
C CYS A 145 1.90 17.96 -22.27
N GLY A 146 1.28 16.77 -22.38
CA GLY A 146 0.86 16.20 -23.68
C GLY A 146 2.04 15.79 -24.59
N LYS A 147 3.26 15.68 -24.04
CA LYS A 147 4.51 15.45 -24.79
C LYS A 147 5.11 14.09 -24.51
N ASN A 148 5.85 13.56 -25.47
CA ASN A 148 6.67 12.36 -25.27
C ASN A 148 8.10 12.78 -24.90
N MET A 149 8.73 12.07 -23.98
CA MET A 149 10.18 12.21 -23.77
C MET A 149 10.93 11.54 -24.92
N GLU A 150 11.88 12.27 -25.51
CA GLU A 150 12.87 11.68 -26.41
C GLU A 150 13.93 10.94 -25.57
N GLN A 151 14.38 9.77 -26.03
CA GLN A 151 15.42 9.01 -25.34
C GLN A 151 16.80 9.63 -25.61
N SER A 152 17.15 10.71 -24.90
CA SER A 152 18.47 11.33 -25.01
C SER A 152 19.45 10.88 -23.91
N HIS A 153 18.99 10.28 -22.80
CA HIS A 153 19.80 9.98 -21.60
C HIS A 153 20.64 11.17 -21.09
N GLU A 154 20.32 12.40 -21.51
CA GLU A 154 21.00 13.61 -21.08
C GLU A 154 20.29 14.17 -19.84
N ALA A 155 21.03 14.35 -18.75
CA ALA A 155 20.48 14.84 -17.49
C ALA A 155 19.74 16.19 -17.64
N MET A 156 20.18 17.05 -18.57
CA MET A 156 19.53 18.35 -18.80
C MET A 156 18.15 18.22 -19.47
N ALA A 157 17.93 17.19 -20.30
CA ALA A 157 16.63 16.93 -20.89
C ALA A 157 15.61 16.54 -19.81
N ASP A 158 16.02 15.68 -18.87
CA ASP A 158 15.21 15.28 -17.73
C ASP A 158 14.88 16.46 -16.81
N VAL A 159 15.85 17.35 -16.55
CA VAL A 159 15.63 18.57 -15.75
C VAL A 159 14.61 19.49 -16.41
N ARG A 160 14.69 19.70 -17.73
CA ARG A 160 13.72 20.52 -18.47
C ARG A 160 12.33 19.92 -18.45
N ALA A 161 12.22 18.62 -18.75
CA ALA A 161 10.95 17.91 -18.69
C ALA A 161 10.33 17.98 -17.28
N THR A 162 11.15 17.87 -16.23
CA THR A 162 10.71 18.01 -14.83
C THR A 162 10.16 19.39 -14.53
N ALA A 163 10.83 20.45 -14.99
CA ALA A 163 10.35 21.82 -14.82
C ALA A 163 9.02 22.05 -15.54
N GLU A 164 8.88 21.55 -16.78
CA GLU A 164 7.62 21.61 -17.52
C GLU A 164 6.50 20.81 -16.83
N VAL A 165 6.80 19.64 -16.28
CA VAL A 165 5.85 18.85 -15.48
C VAL A 165 5.35 19.66 -14.29
N LEU A 166 6.23 20.33 -13.55
CA LEU A 166 5.81 21.17 -12.42
C LEU A 166 4.88 22.30 -12.87
N MET A 167 5.19 22.97 -13.98
CA MET A 167 4.31 24.00 -14.55
C MET A 167 2.94 23.42 -14.92
N GLY A 168 2.91 22.27 -15.59
CA GLY A 168 1.66 21.59 -15.92
C GLY A 168 0.89 21.06 -14.70
N GLN A 169 1.57 20.72 -13.60
CA GLN A 169 0.93 20.39 -12.32
C GLN A 169 0.27 21.63 -11.70
N LEU A 170 0.96 22.77 -11.67
CA LEU A 170 0.41 24.03 -11.18
C LEU A 170 -0.83 24.44 -11.98
N GLU A 171 -0.80 24.31 -13.31
CA GLU A 171 -1.95 24.60 -14.17
C GLU A 171 -3.11 23.62 -13.95
N LYS A 172 -2.82 22.31 -13.89
CA LYS A 172 -3.86 21.28 -13.77
C LYS A 172 -4.57 21.32 -12.42
N TYR A 173 -3.85 21.66 -11.36
CA TYR A 173 -4.35 21.61 -9.98
C TYR A 173 -4.68 22.98 -9.40
N ASP A 174 -4.70 24.03 -10.21
CA ASP A 174 -5.15 25.36 -9.77
C ASP A 174 -6.58 25.29 -9.22
N GLY A 175 -6.75 25.72 -7.97
CA GLY A 175 -8.04 25.66 -7.26
C GLY A 175 -8.56 24.25 -6.93
N VAL A 176 -7.77 23.19 -7.14
CA VAL A 176 -8.21 21.80 -6.89
C VAL A 176 -7.90 21.38 -5.46
N ASN A 177 -8.91 20.90 -4.73
CA ASN A 177 -8.73 20.29 -3.42
C ASN A 177 -8.28 18.83 -3.54
N LEU A 178 -7.49 18.35 -2.58
CA LEU A 178 -7.18 16.93 -2.45
C LEU A 178 -8.08 16.31 -1.38
N GLU A 179 -8.89 15.33 -1.79
CA GLU A 179 -9.60 14.44 -0.87
C GLU A 179 -8.74 13.19 -0.67
N THR A 180 -8.44 12.86 0.58
CA THR A 180 -7.70 11.65 0.95
C THR A 180 -8.65 10.48 1.19
N ASP A 181 -8.14 9.26 1.15
CA ASP A 181 -8.93 8.02 1.27
C ASP A 181 -9.73 7.94 2.59
N ASP A 182 -9.28 8.61 3.64
CA ASP A 182 -9.96 8.73 4.95
C ASP A 182 -10.98 9.89 5.01
N GLY A 183 -11.29 10.51 3.87
CA GLY A 183 -12.29 11.57 3.74
C GLY A 183 -11.84 12.96 4.19
N LYS A 184 -10.55 13.14 4.52
CA LYS A 184 -10.00 14.47 4.84
C LYS A 184 -9.80 15.27 3.55
N VAL A 185 -10.14 16.57 3.62
CA VAL A 185 -9.92 17.51 2.53
C VAL A 185 -8.71 18.39 2.85
N ILE A 186 -7.75 18.45 1.93
CA ILE A 186 -6.67 19.44 1.92
C ILE A 186 -7.04 20.47 0.86
N GLU A 187 -7.28 21.70 1.30
CA GLU A 187 -7.67 22.78 0.40
C GLU A 187 -6.48 23.24 -0.43
N GLN A 188 -6.64 23.22 -1.76
CA GLN A 188 -5.70 23.76 -2.75
C GLN A 188 -4.21 23.53 -2.40
N PRO A 189 -3.76 22.26 -2.27
CA PRO A 189 -2.42 21.96 -1.80
C PRO A 189 -1.32 22.30 -2.81
N VAL A 190 -1.65 22.39 -4.10
CA VAL A 190 -0.70 22.70 -5.17
C VAL A 190 -0.84 24.18 -5.52
N GLN A 191 -0.02 25.02 -4.87
CA GLN A 191 -0.02 26.47 -5.08
C GLN A 191 1.25 26.90 -5.82
N ASN A 192 1.18 27.99 -6.59
CA ASN A 192 2.35 28.55 -7.26
C ASN A 192 3.24 29.35 -6.28
N ASP A 193 3.67 28.67 -5.22
CA ASP A 193 4.54 29.15 -4.17
C ASP A 193 5.46 28.02 -3.71
N VAL A 194 6.76 28.28 -3.64
CA VAL A 194 7.75 27.23 -3.38
C VAL A 194 7.65 26.69 -1.96
N GLU A 195 7.26 27.51 -0.99
CA GLU A 195 7.10 27.09 0.41
C GLU A 195 5.86 26.22 0.58
N ALA A 196 4.74 26.60 -0.02
CA ALA A 196 3.53 25.78 -0.04
C ALA A 196 3.75 24.41 -0.72
N LEU A 197 4.42 24.40 -1.88
CA LEU A 197 4.77 23.14 -2.58
C LEU A 197 5.76 22.30 -1.76
N HIS A 198 6.72 22.93 -1.09
CA HIS A 198 7.64 22.24 -0.18
C HIS A 198 6.88 21.55 0.94
N ASP A 199 6.01 22.28 1.64
CA ASP A 199 5.24 21.76 2.77
C ASP A 199 4.30 20.64 2.35
N PHE A 200 3.61 20.77 1.20
CA PHE A 200 2.73 19.73 0.69
C PHE A 200 3.48 18.45 0.29
N THR A 201 4.66 18.58 -0.30
CA THR A 201 5.46 17.41 -0.75
C THR A 201 6.33 16.81 0.35
N ARG A 202 6.38 17.44 1.52
CA ARG A 202 7.17 16.98 2.65
C ARG A 202 6.50 15.79 3.33
N ASP A 203 7.15 14.63 3.27
CA ASP A 203 6.85 13.52 4.17
C ASP A 203 7.36 13.89 5.57
N TYR A 204 6.48 14.41 6.44
CA TYR A 204 6.81 14.83 7.81
C TYR A 204 7.48 13.74 8.64
N ASN A 205 7.38 12.47 8.23
CA ASN A 205 8.11 11.42 8.90
C ASN A 205 9.59 11.47 8.53
N MET A 206 9.99 11.76 7.30
CA MET A 206 11.39 11.55 6.88
C MET A 206 12.25 12.79 7.05
N ILE A 207 13.37 12.63 7.75
CA ILE A 207 14.22 13.79 8.10
C ILE A 207 15.53 13.82 7.32
N ASP A 208 15.85 12.80 6.52
CA ASP A 208 17.01 12.80 5.63
C ASP A 208 16.68 12.30 4.22
N ALA A 209 17.43 12.78 3.23
CA ALA A 209 17.26 12.50 1.81
C ALA A 209 17.46 11.01 1.45
N THR A 210 18.17 10.24 2.29
CA THR A 210 18.38 8.80 2.12
C THR A 210 17.40 7.93 2.90
N ARG A 211 16.37 8.54 3.50
CA ARG A 211 15.25 7.87 4.21
C ARG A 211 15.72 6.93 5.33
N ARG A 212 16.81 7.28 6.02
CA ARG A 212 17.44 6.50 7.10
C ARG A 212 16.92 6.88 8.49
N LEU A 213 16.48 8.10 8.69
CA LEU A 213 15.95 8.61 9.94
C LEU A 213 14.55 9.18 9.68
N LYS A 214 13.69 9.07 10.69
CA LYS A 214 12.34 9.62 10.64
C LYS A 214 11.87 10.11 12.00
N TYR A 215 10.86 10.97 12.08
CA TYR A 215 10.12 11.21 13.31
C TYR A 215 9.13 10.05 13.55
N ASN A 216 8.95 9.67 14.81
CA ASN A 216 7.83 8.81 15.24
C ASN A 216 6.62 9.68 15.65
N HIS A 217 5.53 9.02 16.04
CA HIS A 217 4.30 9.69 16.51
C HIS A 217 4.48 10.56 17.76
N LYS A 218 5.60 10.43 18.49
CA LYS A 218 5.95 11.25 19.65
C LYS A 218 6.87 12.43 19.30
N GLY A 219 7.17 12.63 18.01
CA GLY A 219 8.12 13.65 17.55
C GLY A 219 9.59 13.31 17.82
N GLU A 220 9.91 12.06 18.16
CA GLU A 220 11.29 11.62 18.39
C GLU A 220 11.94 11.16 17.08
N VAL A 221 13.21 11.48 16.87
CA VAL A 221 13.97 10.91 15.76
C VAL A 221 14.23 9.43 16.01
N VAL A 222 13.75 8.57 15.12
CA VAL A 222 13.92 7.12 15.10
C VAL A 222 14.63 6.64 13.84
N PHE A 223 15.23 5.46 13.89
CA PHE A 223 15.77 4.82 12.70
C PHE A 223 14.67 4.32 11.76
N ASN A 224 14.92 4.37 10.47
CA ASN A 224 14.08 3.76 9.43
C ASN A 224 14.80 2.59 8.72
N PHE A 225 15.87 2.05 9.34
CA PHE A 225 16.67 0.95 8.79
C PHE A 225 17.36 0.15 9.89
N GLY A 226 17.89 -1.02 9.51
CA GLY A 226 18.73 -1.86 10.36
C GLY A 226 18.02 -2.46 11.58
N LYS A 227 18.80 -3.11 12.46
CA LYS A 227 18.29 -3.80 13.67
C LYS A 227 17.57 -2.91 14.69
N TYR A 228 17.71 -1.59 14.56
CA TYR A 228 17.08 -0.60 15.44
C TYR A 228 15.96 0.19 14.75
N ALA A 229 15.48 -0.25 13.58
CA ALA A 229 14.36 0.38 12.90
C ALA A 229 13.16 0.59 13.85
N GLY A 230 12.57 1.79 13.79
CA GLY A 230 11.46 2.25 14.64
C GLY A 230 11.87 2.70 16.04
N LYS A 231 13.13 2.52 16.47
CA LYS A 231 13.59 2.88 17.82
C LYS A 231 14.23 4.27 17.87
N PRO A 232 14.13 4.99 19.01
CA PRO A 232 14.75 6.30 19.19
C PRO A 232 16.25 6.30 18.91
N ALA A 233 16.69 7.14 17.99
CA ALA A 233 18.05 7.17 17.49
C ALA A 233 19.03 7.70 18.54
N ALA A 234 18.71 8.82 19.18
CA ALA A 234 19.57 9.52 20.13
C ALA A 234 20.07 8.65 21.32
N PRO A 235 19.19 7.96 22.09
CA PRO A 235 19.65 7.11 23.20
C PRO A 235 20.44 5.89 22.72
N ILE A 236 20.05 5.29 21.59
CA ILE A 236 20.73 4.12 21.04
C ILE A 236 22.14 4.48 20.55
N LEU A 237 22.28 5.57 19.81
CA LEU A 237 23.57 6.04 19.30
C LEU A 237 24.52 6.46 20.43
N SER A 238 23.95 7.02 21.51
CA SER A 238 24.73 7.39 22.70
C SER A 238 25.25 6.16 23.45
N LYS A 239 24.46 5.07 23.52
CA LYS A 239 24.80 3.82 24.23
C LYS A 239 25.62 2.84 23.39
N ASP A 240 25.23 2.58 22.15
CA ASP A 240 25.88 1.64 21.23
C ASP A 240 26.91 2.38 20.35
N LYS A 241 28.09 2.64 20.93
CA LYS A 241 29.19 3.36 20.27
C LYS A 241 29.65 2.67 18.98
N ASN A 242 29.55 1.34 18.90
CA ASN A 242 29.90 0.58 17.71
C ASN A 242 28.93 0.89 16.55
N TYR A 243 27.64 0.95 16.84
CA TYR A 243 26.64 1.30 15.84
C TYR A 243 26.77 2.75 15.36
N TYR A 244 27.02 3.70 16.28
CA TYR A 244 27.34 5.08 15.92
C TYR A 244 28.57 5.17 15.01
N ASN A 245 29.69 4.55 15.39
CA ASN A 245 30.94 4.58 14.62
C ASN A 245 30.77 3.94 13.23
N TRP A 246 30.01 2.85 13.15
CA TRP A 246 29.69 2.21 11.88
C TRP A 246 28.92 3.14 10.94
N ILE A 247 27.93 3.89 11.43
CA ILE A 247 27.21 4.90 10.61
C ILE A 247 28.19 5.99 10.12
N MET A 248 29.09 6.46 10.98
CA MET A 248 30.04 7.52 10.61
C MET A 248 31.07 7.07 9.57
N GLN A 249 31.48 5.80 9.59
CA GLN A 249 32.52 5.26 8.72
C GLN A 249 32.00 4.68 7.40
N LYS A 250 30.75 4.19 7.36
CA LYS A 250 30.17 3.58 6.15
C LYS A 250 29.52 4.60 5.21
N ASP A 251 28.99 4.09 4.11
CA ASP A 251 28.35 4.84 3.02
C ASP A 251 26.95 5.35 3.42
N PHE A 252 26.91 6.17 4.45
CA PHE A 252 25.75 7.00 4.80
C PHE A 252 25.92 8.40 4.19
N SER A 253 24.80 9.02 3.83
CA SER A 253 24.82 10.39 3.31
C SER A 253 25.42 11.36 4.33
N TYR A 254 26.01 12.44 3.82
CA TYR A 254 26.53 13.52 4.65
C TYR A 254 25.47 14.05 5.63
N GLN A 255 24.23 14.20 5.16
CA GLN A 255 23.10 14.65 5.97
C GLN A 255 22.83 13.73 7.18
N VAL A 256 22.79 12.41 6.96
CA VAL A 256 22.60 11.43 8.05
C VAL A 256 23.73 11.52 9.06
N LYS A 257 24.99 11.60 8.60
CA LYS A 257 26.15 11.69 9.49
C LYS A 257 26.10 12.95 10.35
N THR A 258 25.73 14.09 9.77
CA THR A 258 25.59 15.37 10.48
C THR A 258 24.46 15.31 11.52
N MET A 259 23.29 14.77 11.15
CA MET A 259 22.16 14.62 12.07
C MET A 259 22.47 13.67 13.23
N VAL A 260 23.06 12.51 12.95
CA VAL A 260 23.49 11.54 13.97
C VAL A 260 24.46 12.18 14.96
N LYS A 261 25.42 12.96 14.47
CA LYS A 261 26.39 13.66 15.32
C LYS A 261 25.72 14.69 16.22
N LYS A 262 24.80 15.49 15.67
CA LYS A 262 24.00 16.47 16.42
C LYS A 262 23.15 15.81 17.51
N LEU A 263 22.39 14.77 17.14
CA LEU A 263 21.50 14.04 18.06
C LEU A 263 22.24 13.42 19.25
N VAL A 264 23.42 12.85 19.03
CA VAL A 264 24.23 12.26 20.11
C VAL A 264 24.77 13.34 21.06
N ASN A 265 25.22 14.47 20.53
CA ASN A 265 25.73 15.56 21.34
C ASN A 265 24.62 16.16 22.22
N GLU A 266 23.49 16.52 21.61
CA GLU A 266 22.33 17.09 22.33
C GLU A 266 21.79 16.10 23.39
N TYR A 267 21.78 14.80 23.09
CA TYR A 267 21.32 13.80 24.05
C TYR A 267 22.25 13.66 25.25
N ARG A 268 23.57 13.69 25.03
CA ARG A 268 24.55 13.61 26.12
C ARG A 268 24.49 14.85 27.01
N GLU A 269 24.45 16.04 26.40
CA GLU A 269 24.33 17.31 27.13
C GLU A 269 23.09 17.36 28.04
N ASN A 270 21.97 16.81 27.59
CA ASN A 270 20.71 16.78 28.35
C ASN A 270 20.58 15.62 29.35
N ASN A 271 21.53 14.66 29.38
CA ASN A 271 21.47 13.47 30.25
C ASN A 271 22.77 13.24 31.05
N GLU A 272 23.64 14.26 31.15
CA GLU A 272 24.87 14.27 31.96
C GLU A 272 24.73 15.07 33.28
N GLU A 273 23.50 15.30 33.77
CA GLU A 273 23.19 15.60 35.19
C GLU A 273 22.61 14.38 35.92
#